data_AF-A0A8C2KCD4-F1
#
_entry.id   AF-A0A8C2KCD4-F1
#
_cell.length_a   1.000
_cell.length_b   1.000
_cell.length_c   1.000
_cell.angle_alpha   90.00
_cell.angle_beta   90.00
_cell.angle_gamma   90.00
#
_symmetry.space_group_name_H-M   'P 1'
#
loop_
_entity.id
_entity.type
_entity.pdbx_description
1 polymer ?
#
loop_
_entity_poly.entity_id
_entity_poly.type
_entity_poly.pdbx_seq_one_letter_code
_entity_poly.pdbx_strand_id
1 'polypeptide(L)'
;MFCGKQTRVLLLNDIERLERTLFRLEQGFELQFHLCPTLQGKNVSISTPTTQHQAKMNPSSREHDSDKYCKLDLEIAGSYQYSFGHEESTGGGFIVVDPVLRISHERKFLPLDCITVQTYLAKCFGLWYESRCYNMIHFTPLQKLGASQSCYSIADQLELNPDFSPPGKNYTWMDWNMLCITDVVYNHTVSPLRNDTADQERSG
;
A
#
# COMPACT_ATOMS: atom_id res chain seq x y z
N MET A 1 13.26 9.61 -14.19
CA MET A 1 13.27 11.04 -13.87
C MET A 1 12.99 11.14 -12.39
N PHE A 2 14.00 11.39 -11.54
CA PHE A 2 13.69 11.88 -10.20
C PHE A 2 13.20 13.31 -10.40
N CYS A 3 11.90 13.52 -10.26
CA CYS A 3 11.32 14.86 -10.20
C CYS A 3 11.99 15.55 -9.00
N GLY A 4 12.46 16.79 -9.18
CA GLY A 4 13.09 17.54 -8.09
C GLY A 4 12.17 17.59 -6.87
N LYS A 5 12.75 17.80 -5.68
CA LYS A 5 12.00 17.89 -4.43
C LYS A 5 10.83 18.87 -4.61
N GLN A 6 9.61 18.36 -4.62
CA GLN A 6 8.42 19.16 -4.88
C GLN A 6 7.69 19.44 -3.58
N THR A 7 7.33 20.71 -3.36
CA THR A 7 6.56 21.12 -2.19
C THR A 7 5.07 21.13 -2.52
N ARG A 8 4.26 20.62 -1.60
CA ARG A 8 2.81 20.65 -1.60
C ARG A 8 2.34 21.36 -0.34
N VAL A 9 1.39 22.26 -0.49
CA VAL A 9 0.83 23.02 0.63
C VAL A 9 -0.59 22.54 0.88
N LEU A 10 -0.87 22.18 2.12
CA LEU A 10 -2.21 21.90 2.60
C LEU A 10 -2.62 22.99 3.60
N LEU A 11 -3.67 23.70 3.25
CA LEU A 11 -4.23 24.75 4.08
C LEU A 11 -5.18 24.14 5.10
N LEU A 12 -5.02 24.52 6.38
CA LEU A 12 -5.85 24.04 7.48
C LEU A 12 -6.87 25.12 7.85
N ASN A 13 -8.17 24.83 7.69
CA ASN A 13 -9.24 25.71 8.15
C ASN A 13 -9.83 25.23 9.49
N ASP A 14 -10.41 26.16 10.25
CA ASP A 14 -11.03 25.82 11.53
C ASP A 14 -12.25 24.92 11.34
N ILE A 15 -12.37 23.88 12.16
CA ILE A 15 -13.46 22.88 12.12
C ILE A 15 -13.51 22.07 10.80
N GLU A 16 -12.51 22.21 9.92
CA GLU A 16 -12.49 21.52 8.64
C GLU A 16 -12.16 20.03 8.80
N ARG A 17 -13.07 19.18 8.32
CA ARG A 17 -12.92 17.73 8.35
C ARG A 17 -12.85 17.20 6.92
N LEU A 18 -11.66 16.79 6.52
CA LEU A 18 -11.35 16.31 5.18
C LEU A 18 -11.21 14.77 5.14
N GLU A 19 -11.86 14.08 6.07
CA GLU A 19 -11.85 12.61 6.16
C GLU A 19 -12.36 11.91 4.88
N ARG A 20 -13.23 12.60 4.13
CA ARG A 20 -13.80 12.09 2.86
C ARG A 20 -13.07 12.59 1.62
N THR A 21 -12.03 13.41 1.78
CA THR A 21 -11.25 13.96 0.66
C THR A 21 -9.96 13.16 0.54
N LEU A 22 -9.72 12.60 -0.66
CA LEU A 22 -8.50 11.85 -0.93
C LEU A 22 -7.40 12.80 -1.41
N PHE A 23 -6.37 13.00 -0.59
CA PHE A 23 -5.15 13.67 -1.00
C PHE A 23 -4.11 12.63 -1.42
N ARG A 24 -3.78 12.60 -2.71
CA ARG A 24 -2.80 11.65 -3.28
C ARG A 24 -1.52 12.39 -3.66
N LEU A 25 -0.39 11.96 -3.11
CA LEU A 25 0.92 12.59 -3.25
C LEU A 25 1.98 11.56 -3.66
N GLU A 26 3.08 12.01 -4.24
CA GLU A 26 4.18 11.14 -4.65
C GLU A 26 5.26 11.04 -3.57
N GLN A 27 5.96 9.90 -3.53
CA GLN A 27 7.14 9.75 -2.67
C GLN A 27 8.22 10.78 -3.01
N GLY A 28 8.87 11.31 -1.98
CA GLY A 28 9.90 12.33 -2.09
C GLY A 28 9.36 13.76 -2.12
N PHE A 29 8.03 13.95 -2.10
CA PHE A 29 7.44 15.28 -1.92
C PHE A 29 7.56 15.76 -0.48
N GLU A 30 7.60 17.08 -0.32
CA GLU A 30 7.47 17.75 0.96
C GLU A 30 6.05 18.27 1.10
N LEU A 31 5.33 17.83 2.13
CA LEU A 31 4.04 18.39 2.49
C LEU A 31 4.22 19.43 3.59
N GLN A 32 3.65 20.60 3.37
CA GLN A 32 3.63 21.69 4.34
C GLN A 32 2.18 21.97 4.75
N PHE A 33 1.91 21.89 6.04
CA PHE A 33 0.64 22.31 6.63
C PHE A 33 0.73 23.77 7.00
N HIS A 34 -0.12 24.59 6.38
CA HIS A 34 -0.18 26.05 6.59
C HIS A 34 -1.52 26.39 7.26
N LEU A 35 -1.50 27.31 8.21
CA LEU A 35 -2.72 27.78 8.85
C LEU A 35 -3.46 28.76 7.92
N CYS A 36 -4.76 28.54 7.69
CA CYS A 36 -5.59 29.55 7.06
C CYS A 36 -5.87 30.74 8.01
N PRO A 37 -6.38 31.87 7.47
CA PRO A 37 -6.81 33.01 8.28
C PRO A 37 -7.78 32.67 9.42
N THR A 38 -8.59 31.61 9.29
CA THR A 38 -9.51 31.13 10.34
C THR A 38 -8.81 30.59 11.59
N LEU A 39 -7.55 30.18 11.45
CA LEU A 39 -6.70 29.64 12.53
C LEU A 39 -5.56 30.59 12.91
N GLN A 40 -5.46 31.76 12.26
CA GLN A 40 -4.43 32.75 12.53
C GLN A 40 -4.55 33.29 13.96
N GLY A 41 -3.42 33.42 14.66
CA GLY A 41 -3.42 33.86 16.06
C GLY A 41 -3.90 32.82 17.08
N LYS A 42 -4.27 31.60 16.66
CA LYS A 42 -4.64 30.48 17.55
C LYS A 42 -3.44 29.56 17.79
N ASN A 43 -3.38 28.93 18.97
CA ASN A 43 -2.33 27.96 19.29
C ASN A 43 -2.64 26.57 18.70
N VAL A 44 -2.36 26.36 17.42
CA VAL A 44 -2.72 25.11 16.75
C VAL A 44 -1.64 24.05 16.98
N SER A 45 -2.08 22.89 17.46
CA SER A 45 -1.26 21.68 17.51
C SER A 45 -1.55 20.79 16.31
N ILE A 46 -0.51 20.30 15.63
CA ILE A 46 -0.63 19.38 14.49
C ILE A 46 0.04 18.05 14.87
N SER A 47 -0.67 16.96 14.62
CA SER A 47 -0.20 15.58 14.82
C SER A 47 -0.14 14.86 13.47
N THR A 48 1.01 14.24 13.17
CA THR A 48 1.21 13.41 11.98
C THR A 48 1.90 12.08 12.36
N PRO A 49 1.85 11.03 11.54
CA PRO A 49 2.31 9.69 11.94
C PRO A 49 3.83 9.58 12.11
N THR A 50 4.60 10.37 11.37
CA THR A 50 6.08 10.38 11.43
C THR A 50 6.58 11.40 12.46
N THR A 51 5.85 12.48 12.70
CA THR A 51 6.15 13.40 13.79
C THR A 51 5.32 13.03 15.02
N GLN A 52 5.80 12.06 15.81
CA GLN A 52 5.35 11.93 17.21
C GLN A 52 5.56 13.23 18.03
N HIS A 53 6.27 14.21 17.45
CA HIS A 53 6.35 15.58 17.92
C HIS A 53 5.13 16.39 17.45
N GLN A 54 4.26 16.72 18.41
CA GLN A 54 3.27 17.78 18.25
C GLN A 54 3.98 19.06 17.83
N ALA A 55 3.81 19.49 16.58
CA ALA A 55 4.26 20.81 16.17
C ALA A 55 3.22 21.81 16.68
N LYS A 56 3.62 22.66 17.64
CA LYS A 56 2.80 23.80 18.08
C LYS A 56 3.15 25.00 17.23
N MET A 57 2.19 25.46 16.42
CA MET A 57 2.32 26.75 15.76
C MET A 57 1.83 27.84 16.74
N ASN A 58 2.80 28.50 17.38
CA ASN A 58 2.53 29.59 18.32
C ASN A 58 2.60 30.93 17.59
N PRO A 59 1.60 31.81 17.73
CA PRO A 59 1.56 33.13 17.08
C PRO A 59 2.55 34.15 17.70
N SER A 60 3.21 33.85 18.81
CA SER A 60 3.99 34.82 19.61
C SER A 60 5.45 35.02 19.21
N SER A 61 5.97 34.32 18.18
CA SER A 61 7.31 34.61 17.66
C SER A 61 7.30 35.87 16.79
N ARG A 62 8.41 36.62 16.76
CA ARG A 62 8.60 37.89 16.05
C ARG A 62 8.48 37.81 14.51
N GLU A 63 8.13 36.65 13.98
CA GLU A 63 7.95 36.36 12.56
C GLU A 63 6.46 36.42 12.21
N HIS A 64 6.12 36.93 11.02
CA HIS A 64 4.74 36.99 10.57
C HIS A 64 4.12 35.58 10.60
N ASP A 65 2.93 35.45 11.19
CA ASP A 65 2.25 34.17 11.41
C ASP A 65 1.99 33.39 10.10
N SER A 66 2.02 34.08 8.95
CA SER A 66 1.89 33.54 7.60
C SER A 66 3.02 32.62 7.16
N ASP A 67 4.20 32.73 7.78
CA ASP A 67 5.41 32.03 7.31
C ASP A 67 5.63 30.71 8.06
N LYS A 68 4.77 30.41 9.04
CA LYS A 68 4.85 29.19 9.85
C LYS A 68 4.11 28.04 9.19
N TYR A 69 4.80 26.91 9.09
CA TYR A 69 4.23 25.68 8.60
C TYR A 69 4.76 24.47 9.36
N CYS A 70 3.96 23.42 9.45
CA CYS A 70 4.43 22.10 9.86
C CYS A 70 4.85 21.30 8.63
N LYS A 71 6.04 20.72 8.65
CA LYS A 71 6.62 20.01 7.52
C LYS A 71 6.53 18.50 7.72
N LEU A 72 6.16 17.78 6.66
CA LEU A 72 6.16 16.34 6.56
C LEU A 72 6.88 15.89 5.28
N ASP A 73 8.04 15.25 5.40
CA ASP A 73 8.73 14.62 4.27
C ASP A 73 8.08 13.24 3.97
N LEU A 74 7.63 13.02 2.73
CA LEU A 74 6.87 11.84 2.32
C LEU A 74 7.79 10.78 1.68
N GLU A 75 8.65 10.18 2.48
CA GLU A 75 9.67 9.24 1.97
C GLU A 75 9.14 7.83 1.69
N ILE A 76 8.12 7.41 2.43
CA ILE A 76 7.59 6.05 2.39
C ILE A 76 6.17 6.08 1.79
N ALA A 77 5.85 5.10 0.93
CA ALA A 77 4.47 4.94 0.47
C ALA A 77 3.57 4.44 1.60
N GLY A 78 2.35 4.92 1.64
CA GLY A 78 1.39 4.51 2.64
C GLY A 78 0.23 5.46 2.77
N SER A 79 -0.65 5.12 3.71
CA SER A 79 -1.75 5.99 4.13
C SER A 79 -1.38 6.64 5.45
N TYR A 80 -1.44 7.96 5.50
CA TYR A 80 -1.06 8.79 6.63
C TYR A 80 -2.27 9.57 7.12
N GLN A 81 -2.59 9.46 8.40
CA GLN A 81 -3.60 10.30 9.04
C GLN A 81 -2.94 11.53 9.64
N TYR A 82 -3.52 12.70 9.42
CA TYR A 82 -3.13 13.91 10.14
C TYR A 82 -4.33 14.46 10.92
N SER A 83 -4.05 15.07 12.06
CA SER A 83 -5.05 15.81 12.83
C SER A 83 -4.46 17.12 13.31
N PHE A 84 -5.33 18.10 13.49
CA PHE A 84 -4.96 19.39 14.06
C PHE A 84 -6.07 19.90 14.97
N GLY A 85 -5.71 20.72 15.93
CA GLY A 85 -6.70 21.32 16.83
C GLY A 85 -6.17 22.44 17.69
N HIS A 86 -7.11 23.23 18.18
CA HIS A 86 -6.92 24.31 19.14
C HIS A 86 -8.08 24.29 20.13
N GLU A 87 -7.76 24.29 21.43
CA GLU A 87 -8.74 24.18 22.52
C GLU A 87 -9.68 22.97 22.32
N GLU A 88 -10.93 23.21 21.93
CA GLU A 88 -11.97 22.19 21.70
C GLU A 88 -12.22 21.90 20.20
N SER A 89 -11.67 22.71 19.29
CA SER A 89 -11.85 22.53 17.85
C SER A 89 -10.83 21.54 17.30
N THR A 90 -11.31 20.54 16.55
CA THR A 90 -10.48 19.51 15.92
C THR A 90 -10.87 19.30 14.45
N GLY A 91 -9.85 19.25 13.61
CA GLY A 91 -9.91 18.92 12.20
C GLY A 91 -8.89 17.86 11.83
N GLY A 92 -8.97 17.34 10.60
CA GLY A 92 -8.06 16.31 10.14
C GLY A 92 -8.49 15.63 8.86
N GLY A 93 -7.67 14.69 8.41
CA GLY A 93 -7.90 13.92 7.20
C GLY A 93 -6.81 12.89 6.93
N PHE A 94 -6.82 12.37 5.71
CA PHE A 94 -5.90 11.33 5.26
C PHE A 94 -5.13 11.77 4.01
N ILE A 95 -3.89 11.31 3.92
CA ILE A 95 -3.01 11.49 2.77
C ILE A 95 -2.54 10.12 2.33
N VAL A 96 -2.60 9.86 1.03
CA VAL A 96 -2.07 8.64 0.41
C VAL A 96 -0.83 9.00 -0.37
N VAL A 97 0.29 8.37 -0.01
CA VAL A 97 1.56 8.48 -0.73
C VAL A 97 1.72 7.28 -1.63
N ASP A 98 1.86 7.53 -2.92
CA ASP A 98 1.90 6.49 -3.95
C ASP A 98 3.17 5.63 -3.91
N PRO A 99 3.07 4.32 -4.17
CA PRO A 99 4.24 3.45 -4.29
C PRO A 99 5.04 3.77 -5.55
N VAL A 100 6.37 3.82 -5.41
CA VAL A 100 7.29 3.87 -6.55
C VAL A 100 7.56 2.46 -7.04
N LEU A 101 7.01 2.13 -8.21
CA LEU A 101 7.18 0.81 -8.83
C LEU A 101 8.42 0.78 -9.72
N ARG A 102 9.17 -0.32 -9.66
CA ARG A 102 10.38 -0.55 -10.45
C ARG A 102 10.40 -1.96 -11.01
N ILE A 103 10.67 -2.08 -12.31
CA ILE A 103 10.76 -3.35 -13.04
C ILE A 103 12.19 -3.60 -13.51
N SER A 104 12.49 -4.87 -13.84
CA SER A 104 13.80 -5.33 -14.32
C SER A 104 14.92 -5.24 -13.26
N HIS A 105 16.00 -5.98 -13.48
CA HIS A 105 17.27 -5.85 -12.76
C HIS A 105 17.82 -4.42 -12.79
N GLU A 106 17.53 -3.67 -13.86
CA GLU A 106 17.94 -2.27 -14.01
C GLU A 106 17.12 -1.28 -13.16
N ARG A 107 16.13 -1.78 -12.39
CA ARG A 107 15.27 -0.98 -11.50
C ARG A 107 14.61 0.21 -12.21
N LYS A 108 14.20 -0.01 -13.46
CA LYS A 108 13.54 0.98 -14.31
C LYS A 108 12.22 1.40 -13.67
N PHE A 109 12.02 2.71 -13.53
CA PHE A 109 10.78 3.27 -13.00
C PHE A 109 9.58 2.91 -13.89
N LEU A 110 8.52 2.42 -13.27
CA LEU A 110 7.23 2.16 -13.89
C LEU A 110 6.21 3.16 -13.34
N PRO A 111 5.75 4.13 -14.14
CA PRO A 111 4.65 5.01 -13.76
C PRO A 111 3.38 4.19 -13.47
N LEU A 112 2.61 4.59 -12.44
CA LEU A 112 1.37 3.87 -12.07
C LEU A 112 0.34 3.85 -13.21
N ASP A 113 0.24 4.94 -13.98
CA ASP A 113 -0.66 5.03 -15.14
C ASP A 113 -0.18 4.21 -16.35
N CYS A 114 1.03 3.66 -16.29
CA CYS A 114 1.60 2.81 -17.34
C CYS A 114 1.53 1.31 -16.98
N ILE A 115 0.86 0.95 -15.90
CA ILE A 115 0.70 -0.46 -15.51
C ILE A 115 -0.20 -1.17 -16.54
N THR A 116 0.29 -2.28 -17.07
CA THR A 116 -0.46 -3.19 -17.94
C THR A 116 -0.40 -4.59 -17.33
N VAL A 117 -1.56 -5.12 -16.94
CA VAL A 117 -1.66 -6.35 -16.14
C VAL A 117 -2.27 -7.48 -16.96
N GLN A 118 -1.64 -8.65 -16.94
CA GLN A 118 -2.25 -9.90 -17.39
C GLN A 118 -2.62 -10.75 -16.16
N THR A 119 -3.89 -11.16 -16.07
CA THR A 119 -4.33 -12.08 -15.01
C THR A 119 -4.17 -13.53 -15.45
N TYR A 120 -3.66 -14.39 -14.56
CA TYR A 120 -3.58 -15.83 -14.73
C TYR A 120 -4.25 -16.58 -13.58
N LEU A 121 -4.97 -17.64 -13.92
CA LEU A 121 -5.35 -18.67 -12.96
C LEU A 121 -4.09 -19.43 -12.57
N ALA A 122 -3.64 -19.25 -11.34
CA ALA A 122 -2.44 -19.84 -10.76
C ALA A 122 -2.34 -21.34 -11.06
N LYS A 123 -3.41 -22.11 -10.80
CA LYS A 123 -3.46 -23.56 -11.05
C LYS A 123 -3.30 -23.98 -12.52
N CYS A 124 -3.56 -23.07 -13.46
CA CYS A 124 -3.41 -23.31 -14.89
C CYS A 124 -2.10 -22.72 -15.45
N PHE A 125 -1.25 -22.19 -14.57
CA PHE A 125 -0.04 -21.50 -14.98
C PHE A 125 1.02 -22.51 -15.42
N GLY A 126 1.23 -22.60 -16.75
CA GLY A 126 2.30 -23.37 -17.38
C GLY A 126 3.46 -22.47 -17.82
N LEU A 127 4.67 -23.03 -17.90
CA LEU A 127 5.94 -22.30 -18.15
C LEU A 127 6.11 -21.72 -19.57
N TRP A 128 5.07 -21.71 -20.40
CA TRP A 128 5.11 -21.13 -21.75
C TRP A 128 4.68 -19.66 -21.70
N TYR A 129 5.39 -18.85 -20.93
CA TYR A 129 5.09 -17.43 -20.83
C TYR A 129 5.63 -16.67 -22.05
N GLU A 130 4.75 -16.29 -22.99
CA GLU A 130 5.08 -15.46 -24.14
C GLU A 130 4.25 -14.16 -24.18
N SER A 131 4.20 -13.41 -23.08
CA SER A 131 3.58 -12.09 -23.11
C SER A 131 4.65 -11.02 -23.30
N ARG A 132 4.58 -10.29 -24.43
CA ARG A 132 5.55 -9.23 -24.80
C ARG A 132 5.07 -7.81 -24.48
N CYS A 133 3.84 -7.65 -24.01
CA CYS A 133 3.19 -6.33 -23.91
C CYS A 133 2.67 -5.97 -22.53
N TYR A 134 2.79 -6.87 -21.54
CA TYR A 134 2.41 -6.59 -20.15
C TYR A 134 3.66 -6.30 -19.32
N ASN A 135 3.52 -5.49 -18.27
CA ASN A 135 4.59 -5.19 -17.32
C ASN A 135 4.28 -5.65 -15.88
N MET A 136 3.09 -6.21 -15.67
CA MET A 136 2.69 -6.85 -14.43
C MET A 136 1.89 -8.12 -14.68
N ILE A 137 2.07 -9.12 -13.81
CA ILE A 137 1.25 -10.33 -13.77
C ILE A 137 0.43 -10.30 -12.49
N HIS A 138 -0.86 -10.60 -12.63
CA HIS A 138 -1.76 -10.85 -11.52
C HIS A 138 -2.09 -12.33 -11.44
N PHE A 139 -1.70 -12.96 -10.33
CA PHE A 139 -2.06 -14.35 -10.05
C PHE A 139 -3.30 -14.41 -9.17
N THR A 140 -4.22 -15.31 -9.49
CA THR A 140 -5.15 -15.82 -8.45
C THR A 140 -4.34 -16.45 -7.31
N PRO A 141 -4.92 -16.72 -6.13
CA PRO A 141 -4.15 -17.19 -4.98
C PRO A 141 -3.22 -18.38 -5.31
N LEU A 142 -1.96 -18.25 -4.90
CA LEU A 142 -0.88 -19.22 -5.13
C LEU A 142 -0.81 -20.30 -4.03
N GLN A 143 -1.61 -20.12 -2.97
CA GLN A 143 -1.61 -20.94 -1.77
C GLN A 143 -2.25 -22.32 -1.98
N LYS A 144 -2.05 -23.20 -1.01
CA LYS A 144 -2.60 -24.56 -1.00
C LYS A 144 -4.12 -24.54 -1.11
N LEU A 145 -4.64 -25.27 -2.10
CA LEU A 145 -6.06 -25.34 -2.39
C LEU A 145 -6.74 -26.43 -1.55
N GLY A 146 -8.03 -26.22 -1.25
CA GLY A 146 -8.89 -27.20 -0.61
C GLY A 146 -9.53 -28.18 -1.59
N ALA A 147 -10.51 -28.94 -1.09
CA ALA A 147 -11.05 -30.11 -1.80
C ALA A 147 -11.67 -29.80 -3.18
N SER A 148 -12.22 -28.60 -3.37
CA SER A 148 -12.84 -28.19 -4.63
C SER A 148 -11.83 -27.85 -5.74
N GLN A 149 -10.55 -27.66 -5.40
CA GLN A 149 -9.51 -27.20 -6.34
C GLN A 149 -9.85 -25.86 -7.04
N SER A 150 -10.73 -25.06 -6.44
CA SER A 150 -10.98 -23.67 -6.86
C SER A 150 -9.84 -22.78 -6.36
N CYS A 151 -9.37 -21.82 -7.18
CA CYS A 151 -8.26 -20.93 -6.82
C CYS A 151 -8.52 -20.10 -5.55
N TYR A 152 -9.80 -19.85 -5.21
CA TYR A 152 -10.18 -19.07 -4.04
C TYR A 152 -10.52 -19.94 -2.82
N SER A 153 -10.57 -21.26 -2.99
CA SER A 153 -10.78 -22.20 -1.89
C SER A 153 -9.43 -22.54 -1.28
N ILE A 154 -8.90 -21.63 -0.45
CA ILE A 154 -7.58 -21.79 0.20
C ILE A 154 -7.71 -22.63 1.47
N ALA A 155 -6.95 -23.72 1.55
CA ALA A 155 -6.91 -24.61 2.71
C ALA A 155 -5.82 -24.23 3.72
N ASP A 156 -4.70 -23.69 3.24
CA ASP A 156 -3.63 -23.16 4.09
C ASP A 156 -3.05 -21.91 3.43
N GLN A 157 -3.18 -20.76 4.08
CA GLN A 157 -2.73 -19.46 3.60
C GLN A 157 -1.20 -19.29 3.67
N LEU A 158 -0.52 -20.12 4.46
CA LEU A 158 0.92 -20.04 4.72
C LEU A 158 1.73 -21.00 3.84
N GLU A 159 1.07 -21.98 3.22
CA GLU A 159 1.68 -22.97 2.33
C GLU A 159 1.37 -22.65 0.86
N LEU A 160 2.39 -22.68 -0.02
CA LEU A 160 2.19 -22.62 -1.47
C LEU A 160 1.49 -23.88 -1.96
N ASN A 161 0.74 -23.79 -3.07
CA ASN A 161 0.19 -24.99 -3.70
C ASN A 161 1.35 -25.93 -4.10
N PRO A 162 1.36 -27.19 -3.61
CA PRO A 162 2.40 -28.16 -3.94
C PRO A 162 2.54 -28.45 -5.45
N ASP A 163 1.52 -28.16 -6.26
CA ASP A 163 1.60 -28.24 -7.72
C ASP A 163 2.67 -27.31 -8.31
N PHE A 164 3.05 -26.24 -7.59
CA PHE A 164 4.14 -25.35 -7.96
C PHE A 164 5.52 -25.87 -7.56
N SER A 165 5.64 -26.93 -6.76
CA SER A 165 6.92 -27.50 -6.33
C SER A 165 6.99 -29.02 -6.54
N PRO A 166 6.72 -29.52 -7.76
CA PRO A 166 6.78 -30.95 -8.02
C PRO A 166 8.21 -31.48 -7.84
N PRO A 167 8.39 -32.72 -7.33
CA PRO A 167 9.70 -33.29 -7.07
C PRO A 167 10.62 -33.21 -8.29
N GLY A 168 11.85 -32.71 -8.09
CA GLY A 168 12.85 -32.57 -9.15
C GLY A 168 12.74 -31.31 -10.01
N LYS A 169 11.74 -30.44 -9.79
CA LYS A 169 11.69 -29.09 -10.39
C LYS A 169 11.84 -28.01 -9.34
N ASN A 170 12.93 -27.25 -9.43
CA ASN A 170 13.11 -26.01 -8.69
C ASN A 170 12.84 -24.84 -9.62
N TYR A 171 11.79 -24.08 -9.35
CA TYR A 171 11.56 -22.82 -10.04
C TYR A 171 12.30 -21.72 -9.28
N THR A 172 13.32 -21.15 -9.90
CA THR A 172 13.90 -19.89 -9.44
C THR A 172 13.01 -18.73 -9.84
N TRP A 173 13.19 -17.58 -9.19
CA TRP A 173 12.55 -16.35 -9.64
C TRP A 173 12.78 -16.16 -11.14
N MET A 174 11.70 -16.02 -11.91
CA MET A 174 11.81 -15.87 -13.35
C MET A 174 12.03 -14.40 -13.70
N ASP A 175 13.08 -14.13 -14.48
CA ASP A 175 13.45 -12.79 -14.94
C ASP A 175 12.57 -12.33 -16.11
N TRP A 176 11.26 -12.20 -15.86
CA TRP A 176 10.34 -11.71 -16.88
C TRP A 176 10.38 -10.19 -17.06
N ASN A 177 11.18 -9.48 -16.27
CA ASN A 177 11.19 -8.00 -16.22
C ASN A 177 9.82 -7.41 -15.89
N MET A 178 9.04 -8.10 -15.04
CA MET A 178 7.68 -7.73 -14.66
C MET A 178 7.49 -7.74 -13.15
N LEU A 179 6.49 -6.98 -12.68
CA LEU A 179 5.99 -7.10 -11.32
C LEU A 179 4.98 -8.24 -11.22
N CYS A 180 4.87 -8.84 -10.04
CA CYS A 180 3.86 -9.85 -9.75
C CYS A 180 3.04 -9.41 -8.54
N ILE A 181 1.72 -9.56 -8.64
CA ILE A 181 0.78 -9.43 -7.53
C ILE A 181 -0.08 -10.68 -7.44
N THR A 182 -0.64 -10.95 -6.25
CA THR A 182 -1.58 -12.05 -6.03
C THR A 182 -2.80 -11.53 -5.29
N ASP A 183 -3.94 -12.14 -5.57
CA ASP A 183 -5.13 -11.98 -4.74
C ASP A 183 -4.83 -12.41 -3.29
N VAL A 184 -5.48 -11.73 -2.35
CA VAL A 184 -5.51 -12.07 -0.92
C VAL A 184 -6.95 -12.30 -0.49
N VAL A 185 -7.23 -13.47 0.10
CA VAL A 185 -8.58 -13.89 0.47
C VAL A 185 -8.77 -13.74 1.97
N TYR A 186 -9.47 -12.69 2.40
CA TYR A 186 -9.73 -12.40 3.81
C TYR A 186 -11.06 -12.95 4.33
N ASN A 187 -12.00 -13.27 3.45
CA ASN A 187 -13.39 -13.54 3.81
C ASN A 187 -13.68 -14.99 4.20
N HIS A 188 -12.84 -15.96 3.81
CA HIS A 188 -13.06 -17.37 4.12
C HIS A 188 -11.77 -18.20 4.02
N THR A 189 -11.82 -19.39 4.63
CA THR A 189 -10.86 -20.49 4.46
C THR A 189 -11.66 -21.79 4.31
N VAL A 190 -11.07 -22.82 3.70
CA VAL A 190 -11.74 -24.12 3.50
C VAL A 190 -10.95 -25.25 4.14
N SER A 191 -11.59 -26.41 4.33
CA SER A 191 -10.87 -27.60 4.79
C SER A 191 -9.90 -28.12 3.72
N PRO A 192 -8.75 -28.67 4.15
CA PRO A 192 -7.85 -29.37 3.23
C PRO A 192 -8.51 -30.61 2.64
N LEU A 193 -7.95 -31.12 1.53
CA LEU A 193 -8.29 -32.44 1.01
C LEU A 193 -8.16 -33.48 2.14
N ARG A 194 -9.17 -34.33 2.33
CA ARG A 194 -9.09 -35.43 3.28
C ARG A 194 -8.04 -36.43 2.80
N ASN A 195 -7.11 -36.78 3.68
CA ASN A 195 -6.25 -37.95 3.49
C ASN A 195 -7.01 -39.16 4.02
N ASP A 196 -7.54 -40.00 3.12
CA ASP A 196 -8.29 -41.21 3.46
C ASP A 196 -7.46 -42.27 4.24
N THR A 197 -6.16 -42.04 4.40
CA THR A 197 -5.24 -42.91 5.15
C THR A 197 -5.32 -42.73 6.67
N ALA A 198 -5.81 -41.61 7.20
CA ALA A 198 -5.85 -41.36 8.65
C ALA A 198 -7.06 -41.99 9.36
N ASP A 199 -8.13 -42.33 8.62
CA ASP A 199 -9.35 -42.90 9.20
C ASP A 199 -9.31 -44.43 9.34
N GLN A 200 -8.38 -45.13 8.67
CA GLN A 200 -8.22 -46.59 8.84
C GLN A 200 -7.58 -46.98 10.18
N GLU A 201 -6.80 -46.10 10.80
CA GLU A 201 -6.17 -46.38 12.11
C GLU A 201 -7.10 -46.11 13.31
N ARG A 202 -8.27 -45.48 13.11
CA ARG A 202 -9.25 -45.23 14.19
C ARG A 202 -10.36 -46.27 14.28
N SER A 203 -10.39 -47.23 13.36
CA SER A 203 -11.40 -48.30 13.30
C SER A 203 -10.84 -49.70 13.60
N GLY A 204 -9.61 -49.80 14.13
CA GLY A 204 -8.96 -51.05 14.54
C GLY A 204 -8.98 -51.27 16.05
#